data_AF-A0A1F5BV21-F1
#
_entry.id   AF-A0A1F5BV21-F1
#
_cell.length_a   1.000
_cell.length_b   1.000
_cell.length_c   1.000
_cell.angle_alpha   90.00
_cell.angle_beta   90.00
_cell.angle_gamma   90.00
#
_symmetry.space_group_name_H-M   'P 1'
#
loop_
_entity.id
_entity.type
_entity.pdbx_description
1 polymer ?
#
loop_
_entity_poly.entity_id
_entity_poly.type
_entity_poly.pdbx_seq_one_letter_code
_entity_poly.pdbx_strand_id
1 'polypeptide(L)'
;MSQTQIVFSVENVLESVKIVAELYPDLRLNGLYYYFPFTDEQLHAKEYVKEQIKHDSRKIDIKSAAKELVQFWNNNKKQIQTALDILRNEGKIILSVYKCNLTFYGSYGYYYAPDTLFLNVSKGNSEFWSETFLHELLHLVLYNEILSLPYNESEVIVDKIFIRLFGSMFPNYQKQF
;
A
#
# COMPACT_ATOMS: atom_id res chain seq x y z
N MET A 1 -11.99 15.81 -8.06
CA MET A 1 -12.24 14.64 -7.18
C MET A 1 -11.01 13.75 -7.26
N SER A 2 -10.45 13.31 -6.13
CA SER A 2 -9.42 12.27 -6.13
C SER A 2 -10.02 10.96 -6.62
N GLN A 3 -9.42 10.32 -7.61
CA GLN A 3 -9.79 9.00 -8.09
C GLN A 3 -8.71 8.00 -7.68
N THR A 4 -9.10 6.89 -7.07
CA THR A 4 -8.18 5.78 -6.80
C THR A 4 -8.49 4.61 -7.72
N GLN A 5 -7.47 4.10 -8.38
CA GLN A 5 -7.57 2.89 -9.22
C GLN A 5 -6.90 1.73 -8.50
N ILE A 6 -7.65 0.66 -8.24
CA ILE A 6 -7.12 -0.60 -7.71
C ILE A 6 -6.81 -1.49 -8.91
N VAL A 7 -5.53 -1.80 -9.12
CA VAL A 7 -5.04 -2.48 -10.33
C VAL A 7 -4.22 -3.70 -9.96
N PHE A 8 -4.42 -4.78 -10.71
CA PHE A 8 -3.55 -5.94 -10.71
C PHE A 8 -3.12 -6.26 -12.14
N SER A 9 -1.81 -6.34 -12.35
CA SER A 9 -1.19 -6.86 -13.57
C SER A 9 0.15 -7.51 -13.22
N VAL A 10 0.62 -8.42 -14.07
CA VAL A 10 1.95 -9.03 -13.90
C VAL A 10 3.03 -7.96 -13.97
N GLU A 11 2.84 -6.93 -14.79
CA GLU A 11 3.72 -5.79 -14.93
C GLU A 11 3.84 -4.98 -13.63
N ASN A 12 2.73 -4.74 -12.93
CA ASN A 12 2.74 -4.00 -11.67
C ASN A 12 3.39 -4.83 -10.55
N VAL A 13 3.21 -6.16 -10.56
CA VAL A 13 3.93 -7.05 -9.63
C VAL A 13 5.43 -7.09 -9.95
N LEU A 14 5.82 -7.07 -11.22
CA LEU A 14 7.24 -6.97 -11.60
C LEU A 14 7.87 -5.64 -11.13
N GLU A 15 7.13 -4.54 -11.21
CA GLU A 15 7.55 -3.25 -10.68
C GLU A 15 7.70 -3.31 -9.15
N SER A 16 6.71 -3.87 -8.47
CA SER A 16 6.76 -4.16 -7.03
C SER A 16 8.01 -4.95 -6.64
N VAL A 17 8.40 -5.98 -7.40
CA VAL A 17 9.61 -6.78 -7.13
C VAL A 17 10.87 -5.91 -7.16
N LYS A 18 10.98 -4.96 -8.10
CA LYS A 18 12.14 -4.07 -8.20
C LYS A 18 12.21 -3.12 -7.00
N ILE A 19 11.08 -2.53 -6.62
CA ILE A 19 11.00 -1.62 -5.47
C ILE A 19 11.34 -2.38 -4.19
N VAL A 20 10.78 -3.57 -3.98
CA VAL A 20 11.09 -4.38 -2.80
C VAL A 20 12.55 -4.80 -2.79
N ALA A 21 13.17 -5.10 -3.94
CA ALA A 21 14.61 -5.42 -4.00
C ALA A 21 15.47 -4.27 -3.47
N GLU A 22 15.14 -3.02 -3.81
CA GLU A 22 15.85 -1.83 -3.34
C GLU A 22 15.67 -1.63 -1.83
N LEU A 23 14.45 -1.86 -1.33
CA LEU A 23 14.11 -1.71 0.10
C LEU A 23 14.51 -2.94 0.94
N TYR A 24 14.86 -4.07 0.32
CA TYR A 24 15.02 -5.36 0.98
C TYR A 24 16.02 -5.35 2.14
N PRO A 25 17.21 -4.71 2.03
CA PRO A 25 18.16 -4.65 3.14
C PRO A 25 17.54 -4.01 4.40
N ASP A 26 16.85 -2.89 4.23
CA ASP A 26 16.24 -2.13 5.33
C ASP A 26 15.03 -2.85 5.92
N LEU A 27 14.18 -3.45 5.07
CA LEU A 27 13.03 -4.24 5.50
C LEU A 27 13.46 -5.46 6.35
N ARG A 28 14.57 -6.11 5.97
CA ARG A 28 15.12 -7.24 6.71
C ARG A 28 15.69 -6.80 8.07
N LEU A 29 16.38 -5.66 8.13
CA LEU A 29 16.95 -5.13 9.36
C LEU A 29 15.87 -4.76 10.40
N ASN A 30 14.72 -4.26 9.93
CA ASN A 30 13.61 -3.86 10.78
C ASN A 30 12.60 -4.98 11.07
N GLY A 31 12.79 -6.19 10.52
CA GLY A 31 11.88 -7.32 10.73
C GLY A 31 10.48 -7.15 10.10
N LEU A 32 10.29 -6.17 9.23
CA LEU A 32 9.01 -5.80 8.59
C LEU A 32 8.70 -6.63 7.33
N TYR A 33 9.18 -7.87 7.30
CA TYR A 33 9.27 -8.66 6.08
C TYR A 33 8.37 -9.90 6.12
N TYR A 34 7.54 -10.07 5.08
CA TYR A 34 6.69 -11.26 4.94
C TYR A 34 7.14 -12.22 3.85
N TYR A 35 7.43 -11.73 2.64
CA TYR A 35 7.72 -12.61 1.50
C TYR A 35 8.43 -11.89 0.32
N PHE A 36 9.52 -12.48 -0.15
CA PHE A 36 10.36 -12.07 -1.29
C PHE A 36 11.33 -13.22 -1.61
N PRO A 37 10.90 -14.19 -2.44
CA PRO A 37 11.60 -15.46 -2.64
C PRO A 37 12.75 -15.34 -3.68
N PHE A 38 13.35 -14.15 -3.82
CA PHE A 38 14.34 -13.88 -4.85
C PHE A 38 15.72 -13.69 -4.25
N THR A 39 16.73 -14.33 -4.84
CA THR A 39 18.13 -13.98 -4.64
C THR A 39 18.55 -12.87 -5.60
N ASP A 40 19.67 -12.18 -5.31
CA ASP A 40 20.22 -11.15 -6.20
C ASP A 40 20.45 -11.67 -7.63
N GLU A 41 20.97 -12.89 -7.77
CA GLU A 41 21.17 -13.57 -9.06
C GLU A 41 19.85 -13.80 -9.80
N GLN A 42 18.79 -14.17 -9.09
CA GLN A 42 17.46 -14.43 -9.65
C GLN A 42 16.76 -13.15 -10.10
N LEU A 43 16.99 -12.02 -9.42
CA LEU A 43 16.40 -10.72 -9.80
C LEU A 43 16.85 -10.26 -11.19
N HIS A 44 18.05 -10.64 -11.62
CA HIS A 44 18.55 -10.34 -12.96
C HIS A 44 17.96 -11.28 -14.05
N ALA A 45 17.40 -12.42 -13.66
CA ALA A 45 16.77 -13.38 -14.56
C ALA A 45 15.27 -13.08 -14.74
N LYS A 46 14.93 -12.11 -15.58
CA LYS A 46 13.54 -11.63 -15.78
C LYS A 46 12.50 -12.74 -16.00
N GLU A 47 12.84 -13.79 -16.77
CA GLU A 47 11.91 -14.90 -17.01
C GLU A 47 11.69 -15.78 -15.77
N TYR A 48 12.72 -15.95 -14.93
CA TYR A 48 12.58 -16.63 -13.64
C TYR A 48 11.59 -15.88 -12.74
N VAL A 49 11.76 -14.55 -12.62
CA VAL A 49 10.87 -13.69 -11.82
C VAL A 49 9.43 -13.80 -12.30
N LYS A 50 9.19 -13.77 -13.62
CA LYS A 50 7.84 -13.94 -14.18
C LYS A 50 7.24 -15.30 -13.87
N GLU A 51 8.00 -16.38 -13.96
CA GLU A 51 7.51 -17.71 -13.62
C GLU A 51 7.18 -17.85 -12.13
N GLN A 52 8.00 -17.26 -11.26
CA GLN A 52 7.72 -17.19 -9.83
C GLN A 52 6.43 -16.40 -9.54
N ILE A 53 6.24 -15.24 -10.18
CA ILE A 53 5.00 -14.45 -10.09
C ILE A 53 3.79 -15.27 -10.51
N LYS A 54 3.88 -15.99 -11.64
CA LYS A 54 2.79 -16.87 -12.11
C LYS A 54 2.50 -17.96 -11.08
N HIS A 55 3.53 -18.58 -10.54
CA HIS A 55 3.38 -19.62 -9.53
C HIS A 55 2.70 -19.09 -8.25
N ASP A 56 3.13 -17.93 -7.74
CA ASP A 56 2.59 -17.35 -6.51
C ASP A 56 1.16 -16.85 -6.71
N SER A 57 0.84 -16.29 -7.88
CA SER A 57 -0.52 -15.87 -8.25
C SER A 57 -1.54 -17.02 -8.30
N ARG A 58 -1.09 -18.28 -8.39
CA ARG A 58 -1.97 -19.46 -8.30
C ARG A 58 -2.27 -19.86 -6.86
N LYS A 59 -1.43 -19.44 -5.91
CA LYS A 59 -1.59 -19.75 -4.48
C LYS A 59 -2.37 -18.67 -3.75
N ILE A 60 -2.26 -17.43 -4.21
CA ILE A 60 -2.85 -16.26 -3.58
C ILE A 60 -4.03 -15.80 -4.43
N ASP A 61 -5.22 -15.76 -3.85
CA ASP A 61 -6.43 -15.28 -4.53
C ASP A 61 -6.48 -13.75 -4.60
N ILE A 62 -5.57 -13.18 -5.40
CA ILE A 62 -5.47 -11.74 -5.62
C ILE A 62 -6.73 -11.17 -6.27
N LYS A 63 -7.51 -11.99 -6.98
CA LYS A 63 -8.77 -11.58 -7.60
C LYS A 63 -9.85 -11.37 -6.55
N SER A 64 -9.97 -12.27 -5.57
CA SER A 64 -10.87 -12.06 -4.43
C SER A 64 -10.46 -10.83 -3.63
N ALA A 65 -9.17 -10.67 -3.33
CA ALA A 65 -8.66 -9.50 -2.61
C ALA A 65 -8.96 -8.18 -3.35
N ALA A 66 -8.74 -8.13 -4.66
CA ALA A 66 -9.10 -6.98 -5.49
C ALA A 66 -10.60 -6.67 -5.42
N LYS A 67 -11.45 -7.70 -5.52
CA LYS A 67 -12.91 -7.55 -5.46
C LYS A 67 -13.35 -6.99 -4.11
N GLU A 68 -12.81 -7.53 -3.02
CA GLU A 68 -13.10 -7.09 -1.65
C GLU A 68 -12.68 -5.64 -1.41
N LEU A 69 -11.48 -5.24 -1.86
CA LEU A 69 -11.01 -3.85 -1.76
C LEU A 69 -11.85 -2.89 -2.60
N VAL A 70 -12.24 -3.28 -3.82
CA VAL A 70 -13.14 -2.48 -4.66
C VAL A 70 -14.51 -2.34 -4.01
N GLN A 71 -15.03 -3.41 -3.41
CA GLN A 71 -16.30 -3.38 -2.68
C GLN A 71 -16.20 -2.47 -1.45
N PHE A 72 -15.14 -2.60 -0.66
CA PHE A 72 -14.86 -1.71 0.48
C PHE A 72 -14.81 -0.24 0.03
N TRP A 73 -14.03 0.07 -1.01
CA TRP A 73 -13.90 1.44 -1.53
C TRP A 73 -15.25 2.00 -1.95
N ASN A 74 -16.05 1.23 -2.70
CA ASN A 74 -17.34 1.69 -3.17
C ASN A 74 -18.34 1.91 -2.03
N ASN A 75 -18.38 1.00 -1.06
CA ASN A 75 -19.26 1.11 0.10
C ASN A 75 -18.92 2.33 0.98
N ASN A 76 -17.63 2.65 1.10
CA ASN A 76 -17.13 3.72 1.97
C ASN A 76 -16.77 5.00 1.21
N LYS A 77 -17.01 5.05 -0.10
CA LYS A 77 -16.53 6.11 -1.00
C LYS A 77 -16.87 7.50 -0.49
N LYS A 78 -18.10 7.73 -0.04
CA LYS A 78 -18.54 9.05 0.45
C LYS A 78 -17.78 9.47 1.71
N GLN A 79 -17.57 8.54 2.65
CA GLN A 79 -16.86 8.82 3.89
C GLN A 79 -15.37 9.08 3.61
N ILE A 80 -14.75 8.23 2.77
CA ILE A 80 -13.35 8.40 2.36
C ILE A 80 -13.17 9.72 1.61
N GLN A 81 -14.07 10.07 0.69
CA GLN A 81 -14.01 11.34 -0.04
C GLN A 81 -14.15 12.54 0.89
N THR A 82 -15.07 12.49 1.86
CA THR A 82 -15.20 13.55 2.88
C THR A 82 -13.90 13.73 3.64
N ALA A 83 -13.26 12.64 4.08
CA ALA A 83 -11.98 12.66 4.78
C ALA A 83 -10.85 13.27 3.90
N LEU A 84 -10.76 12.86 2.64
CA LEU A 84 -9.79 13.41 1.70
C LEU A 84 -10.07 14.88 1.38
N ASP A 85 -11.33 15.31 1.30
CA ASP A 85 -11.69 16.71 1.05
C ASP A 85 -11.29 17.61 2.23
N ILE A 86 -11.34 17.12 3.47
CA ILE A 86 -10.76 17.82 4.63
C ILE A 86 -9.27 18.08 4.40
N LEU A 87 -8.50 17.05 4.04
CA LEU A 87 -7.06 17.18 3.76
C LEU A 87 -6.78 18.09 2.56
N ARG A 88 -7.64 18.06 1.53
CA ARG A 88 -7.53 18.98 0.38
C ARG A 88 -7.73 20.43 0.81
N ASN A 89 -8.72 20.70 1.64
CA ASN A 89 -9.01 22.05 2.14
C ASN A 89 -7.91 22.55 3.09
N GLU A 90 -7.20 21.65 3.77
CA GLU A 90 -5.96 21.94 4.52
C GLU A 90 -4.75 22.16 3.59
N GLY A 91 -4.90 22.05 2.26
CA GLY A 91 -3.82 22.22 1.29
C GLY A 91 -2.85 21.05 1.17
N LYS A 92 -3.21 19.87 1.73
CA LYS A 92 -2.31 18.71 1.82
C LYS A 92 -2.35 17.81 0.59
N ILE A 93 -3.51 17.67 -0.07
CA ILE A 93 -3.63 16.83 -1.27
C ILE A 93 -2.98 17.50 -2.48
N ILE A 94 -1.97 16.82 -3.02
CA ILE A 94 -1.19 17.28 -4.18
C ILE A 94 -1.64 16.67 -5.51
N LEU A 95 -2.30 15.51 -5.51
CA LEU A 95 -2.70 14.80 -6.72
C LEU A 95 -4.21 14.56 -6.82
N SER A 96 -4.68 14.46 -8.06
CA SER A 96 -6.05 14.10 -8.39
C SER A 96 -6.26 12.59 -8.58
N VAL A 97 -5.19 11.81 -8.70
CA VAL A 97 -5.24 10.36 -8.92
C VAL A 97 -4.15 9.68 -8.13
N TYR A 98 -4.51 8.59 -7.45
CA TYR A 98 -3.59 7.67 -6.80
C TYR A 98 -3.83 6.25 -7.32
N LYS A 99 -2.76 5.45 -7.42
CA LYS A 99 -2.82 4.05 -7.89
C LYS A 99 -2.53 3.11 -6.73
N CYS A 100 -3.37 2.11 -6.57
CA CYS A 100 -3.15 1.00 -5.65
C CYS A 100 -2.86 -0.25 -6.48
N ASN A 101 -1.62 -0.71 -6.44
CA ASN A 101 -1.17 -1.94 -7.08
C ASN A 101 -1.20 -3.08 -6.08
N LEU A 102 -1.86 -4.18 -6.41
CA LEU A 102 -1.81 -5.36 -5.56
C LEU A 102 -0.54 -6.16 -5.83
N THR A 103 0.10 -6.62 -4.76
CA THR A 103 1.28 -7.48 -4.80
C THR A 103 1.15 -8.60 -3.77
N PHE A 104 2.13 -9.49 -3.77
CA PHE A 104 2.31 -10.51 -2.73
C PHE A 104 3.72 -10.46 -2.14
N TYR A 105 4.51 -9.44 -2.50
CA TYR A 105 5.90 -9.28 -2.08
C TYR A 105 6.11 -8.04 -1.20
N GLY A 106 7.05 -8.12 -0.26
CA GLY A 106 7.44 -7.04 0.65
C GLY A 106 6.74 -7.09 2.02
N SER A 107 6.57 -5.92 2.62
CA SER A 107 5.79 -5.65 3.84
C SER A 107 4.27 -5.79 3.56
N TYR A 108 3.41 -5.39 4.50
CA TYR A 108 1.95 -5.36 4.31
C TYR A 108 1.50 -4.32 3.28
N GLY A 109 2.13 -3.15 3.30
CA GLY A 109 1.94 -2.06 2.37
C GLY A 109 3.23 -1.25 2.28
N TYR A 110 3.38 -0.55 1.16
CA TYR A 110 4.39 0.49 1.00
C TYR A 110 3.96 1.42 -0.14
N TYR A 111 4.51 2.63 -0.14
CA TYR A 111 4.22 3.62 -1.15
C TYR A 111 5.46 3.99 -1.96
N TYR A 112 5.22 4.42 -3.19
CA TYR A 112 6.19 4.98 -4.11
C TYR A 112 5.68 6.33 -4.58
N ALA A 113 6.20 7.38 -3.93
CA ALA A 113 5.80 8.74 -4.20
C ALA A 113 6.03 9.12 -5.67
N PRO A 114 5.16 9.97 -6.25
CA PRO A 114 4.11 10.72 -5.56
C PRO A 114 2.71 10.08 -5.62
N ASP A 115 2.49 9.04 -6.44
CA ASP A 115 1.13 8.63 -6.84
C ASP A 115 0.78 7.16 -6.61
N THR A 116 1.75 6.30 -6.30
CA THR A 116 1.56 4.85 -6.36
C THR A 116 1.77 4.23 -4.99
N LEU A 117 0.88 3.32 -4.59
CA LEU A 117 1.07 2.44 -3.44
C LEU A 117 0.97 0.99 -3.88
N PHE A 118 1.63 0.13 -3.14
CA PHE A 118 1.62 -1.31 -3.30
C PHE A 118 1.07 -1.95 -2.04
N LEU A 119 0.07 -2.81 -2.22
CA LEU A 119 -0.59 -3.49 -1.12
C LEU A 119 -0.36 -4.99 -1.23
N ASN A 120 0.26 -5.58 -0.20
CA ASN A 120 0.51 -7.00 -0.15
C ASN A 120 -0.74 -7.74 0.36
N VAL A 121 -1.35 -8.51 -0.53
CA VAL A 121 -2.58 -9.26 -0.23
C VAL A 121 -2.32 -10.75 0.07
N SER A 122 -1.06 -11.13 0.27
CA SER A 122 -0.69 -12.52 0.60
C SER A 122 -1.11 -12.94 2.02
N LYS A 123 -1.34 -11.97 2.91
CA LYS A 123 -1.70 -12.16 4.32
C LYS A 123 -2.78 -11.17 4.73
N GLY A 124 -3.56 -11.54 5.74
CA GLY A 124 -4.65 -10.72 6.26
C GLY A 124 -5.99 -11.04 5.60
N ASN A 125 -6.96 -10.14 5.77
CA ASN A 125 -8.32 -10.22 5.26
C ASN A 125 -8.75 -8.85 4.71
N SER A 126 -9.98 -8.75 4.21
CA SER A 126 -10.55 -7.50 3.69
C SER A 126 -10.35 -6.28 4.58
N GLU A 127 -10.59 -6.42 5.89
CA GLU A 127 -10.48 -5.32 6.85
C GLU A 127 -9.02 -4.87 6.97
N PHE A 128 -8.10 -5.82 7.15
CA PHE A 128 -6.67 -5.55 7.22
C PHE A 128 -6.12 -4.89 5.95
N TRP A 129 -6.52 -5.38 4.77
CA TRP A 129 -6.11 -4.80 3.49
C TRP A 129 -6.66 -3.39 3.31
N SER A 130 -7.90 -3.16 3.73
CA SER A 130 -8.57 -1.86 3.61
C SER A 130 -7.95 -0.81 4.54
N GLU A 131 -7.62 -1.24 5.77
CA GLU A 131 -6.87 -0.45 6.74
C GLU A 131 -5.51 -0.05 6.18
N THR A 132 -4.72 -1.03 5.76
CA THR A 132 -3.38 -0.82 5.18
C THR A 132 -3.46 0.08 3.95
N PHE A 133 -4.42 -0.16 3.05
CA PHE A 133 -4.63 0.67 1.87
C PHE A 133 -4.85 2.16 2.21
N LEU A 134 -5.68 2.46 3.21
CA LEU A 134 -5.93 3.84 3.61
C LEU A 134 -4.75 4.46 4.35
N HIS A 135 -3.97 3.67 5.09
CA HIS A 135 -2.71 4.09 5.72
C HIS A 135 -1.69 4.52 4.68
N GLU A 136 -1.39 3.65 3.71
CA GLU A 136 -0.45 3.95 2.63
C GLU A 136 -0.93 5.11 1.74
N LEU A 137 -2.24 5.26 1.56
CA LEU A 137 -2.80 6.41 0.85
C LEU A 137 -2.52 7.73 1.59
N LEU A 138 -2.56 7.73 2.93
CA LEU A 138 -2.23 8.91 3.72
C LEU A 138 -0.76 9.28 3.60
N HIS A 139 0.15 8.31 3.55
CA HIS A 139 1.57 8.56 3.25
C HIS A 139 1.74 9.33 1.93
N LEU A 140 1.06 8.91 0.86
CA LEU A 140 1.10 9.60 -0.43
C LEU A 140 0.45 10.99 -0.38
N VAL A 141 -0.68 11.11 0.31
CA VAL A 141 -1.39 12.39 0.46
C VAL A 141 -0.58 13.39 1.26
N LEU A 142 0.12 12.94 2.30
CA LEU A 142 0.88 13.78 3.22
C LEU A 142 2.35 13.89 2.84
N TYR A 143 2.75 13.35 1.68
CA TYR A 143 4.15 13.20 1.28
C TYR A 143 4.99 14.47 1.50
N ASN A 144 4.48 15.64 1.08
CA ASN A 144 5.20 16.90 1.26
C ASN A 144 5.40 17.33 2.73
N GLU A 145 4.48 16.96 3.61
CA GLU A 145 4.53 17.27 5.05
C GLU A 145 5.52 16.33 5.77
N ILE A 146 5.62 15.08 5.31
CA ILE A 146 6.41 14.04 5.99
C ILE A 146 7.79 13.80 5.38
N LEU A 147 8.08 14.28 4.16
CA LEU A 147 9.32 13.98 3.41
C LEU A 147 10.61 14.32 4.17
N SER A 148 10.61 15.40 4.96
CA SER A 148 11.80 15.82 5.72
C SER A 148 11.91 15.18 7.11
N LEU A 149 10.95 14.34 7.49
CA LEU A 149 10.88 13.77 8.83
C LEU A 149 11.53 12.37 8.86
N PRO A 150 12.10 11.98 10.01
CA PRO A 150 12.47 10.58 10.25
C PRO A 150 11.27 9.65 10.09
N TYR A 151 11.49 8.40 9.65
CA TYR A 151 10.45 7.40 9.42
C TYR A 151 9.45 7.29 10.59
N ASN A 152 9.95 7.11 11.82
CA ASN A 152 9.08 7.00 13.00
C ASN A 152 8.22 8.24 13.25
N GLU A 153 8.73 9.43 12.94
CA GLU A 153 7.95 10.67 13.07
C GLU A 153 6.88 10.78 11.98
N SER A 154 7.21 10.33 10.76
CA SER A 154 6.24 10.25 9.66
C SER A 154 5.09 9.30 9.98
N GLU A 155 5.36 8.08 10.47
CA GLU A 155 4.33 7.11 10.89
C GLU A 155 3.44 7.69 11.99
N VAL A 156 4.01 8.36 12.99
CA VAL A 156 3.25 9.01 14.06
C VAL A 156 2.26 10.05 13.52
N ILE A 157 2.64 10.82 12.50
CA ILE A 157 1.76 11.81 11.87
C ILE A 157 0.66 11.12 11.09
N VAL A 158 1.01 10.10 10.29
CA VAL A 158 0.05 9.32 9.50
C VAL A 158 -0.96 8.63 10.42
N ASP A 159 -0.53 7.93 11.47
CA ASP A 159 -1.38 7.28 12.47
C ASP A 159 -2.37 8.28 13.11
N LYS A 160 -1.89 9.46 13.49
CA LYS A 160 -2.75 10.50 14.10
C LYS A 160 -3.83 10.95 13.13
N ILE A 161 -3.48 11.14 11.86
CA ILE A 161 -4.43 11.55 10.83
C ILE A 161 -5.37 10.40 10.49
N PHE A 162 -4.87 9.16 10.45
CA PHE A 162 -5.68 7.96 10.24
C PHE A 162 -6.75 7.84 11.33
N ILE A 163 -6.37 7.91 12.61
CA ILE A 163 -7.32 7.83 13.72
C ILE A 163 -8.34 8.97 13.65
N ARG A 164 -7.90 10.19 13.34
CA ARG A 164 -8.77 11.37 13.19
C ARG A 164 -9.82 11.18 12.10
N LEU A 165 -9.45 10.62 10.96
CA LEU A 165 -10.31 10.56 9.77
C LEU A 165 -11.08 9.24 9.63
N PHE A 166 -10.47 8.14 10.03
CA PHE A 166 -10.94 6.77 9.77
C PHE A 166 -11.12 5.94 11.04
N GLY A 167 -10.82 6.46 12.24
CA GLY A 167 -10.92 5.70 13.49
C GLY A 167 -12.33 5.14 13.79
N SER A 168 -13.40 5.79 13.32
CA SER A 168 -14.76 5.24 13.43
C SER A 168 -15.03 4.08 12.46
N MET A 169 -14.28 3.99 11.36
CA MET A 169 -14.35 2.90 10.38
C MET A 169 -13.48 1.71 10.82
N PHE A 170 -12.38 1.97 11.53
CA PHE A 170 -11.44 0.97 12.05
C PHE A 170 -11.23 1.16 13.56
N PRO A 171 -12.21 0.79 14.40
CA PRO A 171 -12.12 1.01 15.85
C PRO A 171 -11.00 0.21 16.53
N ASN A 172 -10.51 -0.85 15.87
CA ASN A 172 -9.43 -1.71 16.35
C ASN A 172 -8.06 -1.36 15.75
N TYR A 173 -7.95 -0.23 15.04
CA TYR A 173 -6.71 0.20 14.40
C TYR A 173 -5.54 0.21 15.41
N GLN A 174 -4.50 -0.55 15.11
CA GLN A 174 -3.26 -0.57 15.88
C GLN A 174 -2.24 0.33 15.19
N LYS A 175 -1.77 1.33 15.92
CA LYS A 175 -0.71 2.24 15.46
C LYS A 175 0.51 1.46 14.98
N GLN A 176 0.99 1.79 13.79
CA GLN A 176 2.08 1.08 13.13
C GLN A 176 3.42 1.77 13.51
N PHE A 177 3.85 1.57 14.76
CA PHE A 177 5.12 2.08 15.29
C PHE A 177 6.31 1.16 15.00
#